data_AF-U1TWM8-F1
#
_entry.id   AF-U1TWM8-F1
#
_cell.length_a   1.000
_cell.length_b   1.000
_cell.length_c   1.000
_cell.angle_alpha   90.00
_cell.angle_beta   90.00
_cell.angle_gamma   90.00
#
_symmetry.space_group_name_H-M   'P 1'
#
loop_
_entity.id
_entity.type
_entity.pdbx_description
1 polymer ?
#
loop_
_entity_poly.entity_id
_entity_poly.type
_entity_poly.pdbx_seq_one_letter_code
_entity_poly.pdbx_strand_id
1 'polypeptide(L)'
;MSQQMLRNRWDDAREKAAIKASADGDPALATSIRQFQFKDIRPKAASEIELTHASRLLGHSTEEMTKKVYRRVGEIVKPTK
;
A
#
# COMPACT_ATOMS: atom_id res chain seq x y z
N MET A 1 1.09 17.23 17.27
CA MET A 1 0.67 17.25 15.84
C MET A 1 -0.80 16.90 15.78
N SER A 2 -1.66 17.73 15.17
CA SER A 2 -3.09 17.41 15.06
C SER A 2 -3.33 16.38 13.96
N GLN A 3 -4.42 15.61 14.07
CA GLN A 3 -4.83 14.63 13.05
C GLN A 3 -5.02 15.29 11.68
N GLN A 4 -5.56 16.51 11.65
CA GLN A 4 -5.77 17.28 10.44
C GLN A 4 -4.44 17.68 9.78
N MET A 5 -3.43 18.10 10.55
CA MET A 5 -2.12 18.42 10.00
C MET A 5 -1.45 17.21 9.35
N LEU A 6 -1.55 16.02 9.95
CA LEU A 6 -0.98 14.79 9.38
C LEU A 6 -1.65 14.41 8.05
N ARG A 7 -2.97 14.57 7.98
CA ARG A 7 -3.74 14.31 6.76
C ARG A 7 -3.36 15.24 5.62
N ASN A 8 -3.35 16.55 5.88
CA ASN A 8 -3.01 17.56 4.88
C ASN A 8 -1.59 17.35 4.34
N ARG A 9 -0.62 17.07 5.21
CA ARG A 9 0.77 16.81 4.79
C ARG A 9 0.89 15.56 3.91
N TRP A 10 0.10 14.54 4.18
CA TRP A 10 0.07 13.34 3.36
C TRP A 10 -0.57 13.61 1.99
N ASP A 11 -1.70 14.32 1.95
CA ASP A 11 -2.36 14.70 0.71
C ASP A 11 -1.43 15.57 -0.17
N ASP A 12 -0.75 16.56 0.43
CA ASP A 12 0.24 17.39 -0.27
C ASP A 12 1.40 16.58 -0.84
N ALA A 13 1.93 15.62 -0.06
CA ALA A 13 3.04 14.78 -0.50
C ALA A 13 2.60 13.85 -1.66
N ARG A 14 1.39 13.30 -1.58
CA ARG A 14 0.80 12.44 -2.61
C ARG A 14 0.58 13.21 -3.91
N GLU A 15 0.08 14.44 -3.83
CA GLU A 15 -0.12 15.28 -5.03
C GLU A 15 1.21 15.65 -5.68
N LYS A 16 2.23 16.04 -4.90
CA LYS A 16 3.58 16.31 -5.42
C LYS A 16 4.18 15.10 -6.14
N ALA A 17 4.01 13.90 -5.58
CA ALA A 17 4.48 12.67 -6.21
C ALA A 17 3.74 12.37 -7.54
N ALA A 18 2.43 12.60 -7.59
CA ALA A 18 1.64 12.41 -8.81
C ALA A 18 2.04 13.41 -9.92
N ILE A 19 2.28 14.68 -9.56
CA ILE A 19 2.78 15.70 -10.49
C ILE A 19 4.14 15.29 -11.06
N LYS A 20 5.06 14.82 -10.21
CA LYS A 20 6.36 14.35 -10.64
C LYS A 20 6.25 13.17 -11.62
N ALA A 21 5.46 12.15 -11.28
CA ALA A 21 5.24 11.00 -12.17
C ALA A 21 4.69 11.41 -13.54
N SER A 22 3.77 12.39 -13.58
CA SER A 22 3.26 12.93 -14.83
C SER A 22 4.33 13.71 -15.62
N ALA A 23 5.20 14.46 -14.94
CA ALA A 23 6.30 15.19 -15.58
C ALA A 23 7.38 14.25 -16.14
N ASP A 24 7.59 13.11 -15.47
CA ASP A 24 8.51 12.04 -15.90
C ASP A 24 7.91 11.19 -17.05
N GLY A 25 6.71 11.51 -17.53
CA GLY A 25 6.08 10.86 -18.69
C GLY A 25 5.22 9.64 -18.34
N ASP A 26 4.89 9.41 -17.07
CA ASP A 26 4.06 8.28 -16.63
C ASP A 26 2.70 8.73 -16.04
N PRO A 27 1.72 9.04 -16.89
CA PRO A 27 0.39 9.47 -16.44
C PRO A 27 -0.41 8.35 -15.76
N ALA A 28 -0.10 7.08 -16.04
CA ALA A 28 -0.75 5.93 -15.41
C ALA A 28 -0.30 5.79 -13.95
N LEU A 29 1.00 5.98 -13.69
CA LEU A 29 1.54 6.03 -12.34
C LEU A 29 0.99 7.25 -11.58
N ALA A 30 0.93 8.42 -12.19
CA ALA A 30 0.34 9.62 -11.58
C ALA A 30 -1.12 9.38 -11.13
N THR A 31 -1.91 8.72 -11.97
CA THR A 31 -3.30 8.35 -11.65
C THR A 31 -3.34 7.36 -10.47
N SER A 32 -2.48 6.35 -10.50
CA SER A 32 -2.37 5.34 -9.43
C SER A 32 -1.98 5.97 -8.09
N ILE A 33 -1.04 6.93 -8.09
CA ILE A 33 -0.62 7.67 -6.89
C ILE A 33 -1.80 8.46 -6.31
N ARG A 34 -2.62 9.13 -7.13
CA ARG A 34 -3.80 9.87 -6.63
C ARG A 34 -4.89 8.97 -6.07
N GLN A 35 -5.03 7.78 -6.63
CA GLN A 35 -5.98 6.77 -6.14
C GLN A 35 -5.48 6.04 -4.89
N PHE A 36 -4.18 6.06 -4.61
CA PHE A 36 -3.58 5.37 -3.46
C PHE A 36 -4.19 5.83 -2.13
N GLN A 37 -4.59 4.86 -1.31
CA GLN A 37 -5.14 5.06 0.03
C GLN A 37 -4.27 4.33 1.06
N PHE A 38 -4.23 4.81 2.31
CA PHE A 38 -3.48 4.14 3.38
C PHE A 38 -3.83 2.66 3.58
N LYS A 39 -5.07 2.28 3.27
CA LYS A 39 -5.52 0.89 3.33
C LYS A 39 -4.74 -0.03 2.39
N ASP A 40 -4.16 0.51 1.32
CA ASP A 40 -3.39 -0.22 0.31
C ASP A 40 -1.97 -0.56 0.79
N ILE A 41 -1.53 0.03 1.90
CA ILE A 41 -0.28 -0.32 2.59
C ILE A 41 -0.44 -1.58 3.45
N ARG A 42 -1.67 -1.90 3.88
CA ARG A 42 -1.93 -3.06 4.77
C ARG A 42 -1.47 -4.36 4.13
N PRO A 43 -1.68 -4.61 2.82
CA PRO A 43 -1.16 -5.82 2.20
C PRO A 43 0.37 -5.89 2.11
N LYS A 44 1.03 -4.73 1.94
CA LYS A 44 2.50 -4.62 1.95
C LYS A 44 3.04 -4.97 3.33
N ALA A 45 2.51 -4.33 4.38
CA ALA A 45 2.86 -4.62 5.76
C ALA A 45 2.62 -6.10 6.12
N ALA A 46 1.50 -6.68 5.70
CA ALA A 46 1.21 -8.10 5.95
C ALA A 46 2.19 -9.06 5.27
N SER A 47 2.80 -8.66 4.15
CA SER A 47 3.68 -9.49 3.34
C SER A 47 5.16 -9.37 3.73
N GLU A 48 5.58 -8.23 4.29
CA GLU A 48 6.99 -7.94 4.60
C GLU A 48 7.44 -8.40 5.99
N ILE A 49 6.50 -8.68 6.91
CA ILE A 49 6.82 -9.14 8.27
C ILE A 49 6.19 -10.49 8.57
N GLU A 50 6.65 -11.13 9.65
CA GLU A 50 6.11 -12.40 10.14
C GLU A 50 4.59 -12.36 10.36
N LEU A 51 3.91 -13.46 10.05
CA LEU A 51 2.44 -13.50 9.96
C LEU A 51 1.78 -13.15 11.30
N THR A 52 2.34 -13.65 12.39
CA THR A 52 1.91 -13.39 13.77
C THR A 52 1.98 -11.90 14.11
N HIS A 53 3.09 -11.25 13.75
CA HIS A 53 3.31 -9.82 13.95
C HIS A 53 2.40 -8.97 13.06
N ALA A 54 2.24 -9.36 11.78
CA ALA A 54 1.33 -8.72 10.86
C ALA A 54 -0.12 -8.75 11.36
N SER A 55 -0.58 -9.90 11.86
CA SER A 55 -1.93 -10.06 12.39
C SER A 55 -2.18 -9.14 13.58
N ARG A 56 -1.23 -9.04 14.51
CA ARG A 56 -1.31 -8.13 15.66
C ARG A 56 -1.27 -6.67 15.24
N LEU A 57 -0.36 -6.30 14.34
CA LEU A 57 -0.21 -4.94 13.84
C LEU A 57 -1.49 -4.43 13.14
N LEU A 58 -2.16 -5.29 12.39
CA LEU A 58 -3.38 -4.96 11.67
C LEU A 58 -4.65 -5.11 12.53
N GLY A 59 -4.53 -5.57 13.78
CA GLY A 59 -5.65 -5.73 14.71
C GLY A 59 -6.60 -6.86 14.33
N HIS A 60 -6.09 -7.94 13.74
CA HIS A 60 -6.88 -9.07 13.29
C HIS A 60 -7.03 -10.15 14.37
N SER A 61 -8.25 -10.67 14.52
CA SER A 61 -8.57 -11.71 15.50
C SER A 61 -7.90 -13.06 15.21
N THR A 62 -7.66 -13.38 13.94
CA THR A 62 -6.98 -14.61 13.51
C THR A 62 -5.93 -14.31 12.44
N GLU A 63 -4.81 -15.04 12.50
CA GLU A 63 -3.74 -14.94 11.51
C GLU A 63 -4.18 -15.38 10.10
N GLU A 64 -5.16 -16.28 10.02
CA GLU A 64 -5.71 -16.78 8.77
C GLU A 64 -6.33 -15.66 7.92
N MET A 65 -6.99 -14.68 8.55
CA MET A 65 -7.52 -13.50 7.84
C MET A 65 -6.39 -12.67 7.22
N THR A 66 -5.31 -12.45 7.98
CA THR A 66 -4.10 -11.75 7.48
C THR A 66 -3.49 -12.49 6.30
N LYS A 67 -3.39 -13.82 6.39
CA LYS A 67 -2.81 -14.67 5.35
C LYS A 67 -3.63 -14.66 4.06
N LYS A 68 -4.96 -14.77 4.16
CA LYS A 68 -5.85 -14.87 2.99
C LYS A 68 -6.14 -13.53 2.32
N VAL A 69 -6.39 -12.49 3.12
CA VAL A 69 -6.91 -11.21 2.61
C VAL A 69 -5.81 -10.17 2.40
N TYR A 70 -4.76 -10.21 3.23
CA TYR A 70 -3.76 -9.15 3.27
C TYR A 70 -2.39 -9.57 2.74
N ARG A 71 -2.01 -10.85 2.70
CA ARG A 71 -0.77 -11.21 2.00
C ARG A 71 -0.96 -11.16 0.48
N ARG A 72 -0.04 -10.49 -0.20
CA ARG A 72 0.05 -10.55 -1.66
C ARG A 72 0.81 -11.81 -2.04
N VAL A 73 0.08 -12.89 -2.27
CA VAL A 73 0.60 -14.03 -3.01
C VAL A 73 0.44 -13.65 -4.48
N GLY A 74 1.41 -12.93 -5.04
CA GLY A 74 1.49 -12.84 -6.51
C GLY A 74 1.63 -14.26 -7.05
N GLU A 75 0.97 -14.59 -8.16
CA GLU A 75 1.29 -15.84 -8.84
C GLU A 75 2.78 -15.84 -9.18
N ILE A 76 3.51 -16.83 -8.67
CA ILE A 76 4.84 -17.14 -9.17
C ILE A 76 4.63 -17.79 -10.53
N VAL A 77 4.44 -16.98 -11.57
CA VAL A 77 4.38 -17.46 -12.94
C VAL A 77 5.78 -17.91 -13.36
N LYS A 78 5.91 -19.15 -13.83
CA LYS A 78 7.14 -19.57 -14.52
C LYS A 78 7.20 -18.81 -15.85
N PRO A 79 8.38 -18.33 -16.28
CA PRO A 79 8.51 -17.70 -17.59
C PRO A 79 7.96 -18.65 -18.65
N THR A 80 7.01 -18.17 -19.45
CA THR A 80 6.59 -18.87 -20.66
C THR A 80 7.77 -18.84 -21.63
N LYS A 81 8.05 -19.98 -22.27
CA LYS A 81 9.23 -20.19 -23.14
C LYS A 81 9.37 -19.11 -24.20
#